data_AF-A0A653C879-F1
#
_entry.id   AF-A0A653C879-F1
#
_cell.length_a   1.000
_cell.length_b   1.000
_cell.length_c   1.000
_cell.angle_alpha   90.00
_cell.angle_beta   90.00
_cell.angle_gamma   90.00
#
_symmetry.space_group_name_H-M   'P 1'
#
loop_
_entity.id
_entity.type
_entity.pdbx_description
1 polymer ?
#
loop_
_entity_poly.entity_id
_entity_poly.type
_entity_poly.pdbx_seq_one_letter_code
_entity_poly.pdbx_strand_id
1 'polypeptide(L)'
;MKSEHLGNVKQRMGGALVLHANHKMEVPLLWAHSTETMVLGFMKTTSDKPKCIISELPKDVPAGHTVTVSGRCFYLQKNNKQEI
;
A
#
# COMPACT_ATOMS: atom_id res chain seq x y z
N MET A 1 -15.32 3.81 10.23
CA MET A 1 -14.91 4.92 9.33
C MET A 1 -16.01 5.98 9.33
N LYS A 2 -15.72 7.28 9.45
CA LYS A 2 -16.70 8.38 9.33
C LYS A 2 -16.14 9.44 8.38
N SER A 3 -16.90 9.80 7.34
CA SER A 3 -16.58 10.88 6.39
C SER A 3 -17.86 11.61 6.05
N GLU A 4 -17.85 12.94 6.12
CA GLU A 4 -19.00 13.79 5.78
C GLU A 4 -19.41 13.61 4.31
N HIS A 5 -18.42 13.38 3.43
CA HIS A 5 -18.62 13.17 2.00
C HIS A 5 -19.23 11.80 1.65
N LEU A 6 -19.23 10.85 2.58
CA LEU A 6 -19.72 9.48 2.38
C LEU A 6 -20.84 9.12 3.37
N GLY A 7 -21.58 10.13 3.85
CA GLY A 7 -22.67 9.96 4.82
C GLY A 7 -23.76 8.99 4.35
N ASN A 8 -24.09 9.03 3.05
CA ASN A 8 -25.14 8.19 2.45
C ASN A 8 -24.61 6.87 1.86
N VAL A 9 -23.31 6.60 1.97
CA VAL A 9 -22.69 5.40 1.41
C VAL A 9 -22.59 4.32 2.48
N LYS A 10 -23.42 3.27 2.34
CA LYS A 10 -23.49 2.13 3.28
C LYS A 10 -22.19 1.32 3.32
N GLN A 11 -21.61 1.04 2.15
CA GLN A 11 -20.36 0.30 2.01
C GLN A 11 -19.30 1.20 1.38
N ARG A 12 -18.31 1.61 2.17
CA ARG A 12 -17.28 2.56 1.73
C ARG A 12 -16.11 1.81 1.15
N MET A 13 -16.29 1.36 -0.10
CA MET A 13 -15.31 0.58 -0.84
C MET A 13 -14.21 1.47 -1.39
N GLY A 14 -12.96 1.10 -1.14
CA GLY A 14 -11.81 1.83 -1.65
C GLY A 14 -10.50 1.17 -1.27
N GLY A 15 -9.46 1.54 -1.99
CA GLY A 15 -8.09 1.13 -1.72
C GLY A 15 -7.14 2.30 -1.95
N ALA A 16 -6.03 2.31 -1.23
CA ALA A 16 -4.95 3.26 -1.38
C ALA A 16 -3.62 2.53 -1.35
N LEU A 17 -2.72 2.89 -2.27
CA LEU A 17 -1.32 2.51 -2.26
C LEU A 17 -0.51 3.76 -2.00
N VAL A 18 0.32 3.74 -0.96
CA VAL A 18 1.10 4.90 -0.53
C VAL A 18 2.57 4.52 -0.54
N LEU A 19 3.35 5.28 -1.29
CA LEU A 19 4.81 5.21 -1.30
C LEU A 19 5.33 6.51 -0.71
N HIS A 20 6.12 6.42 0.34
CA HIS A 20 6.81 7.58 0.89
C HIS A 20 8.31 7.30 0.87
N ALA A 21 9.10 8.25 0.37
CA ALA A 21 10.55 8.17 0.34
C ALA A 21 11.11 9.34 1.14
N ASN A 22 11.88 9.06 2.18
CA ASN A 22 12.49 10.08 3.03
C ASN A 22 13.97 10.32 2.67
N HIS A 23 14.55 11.40 3.21
CA HIS A 23 15.97 11.72 3.03
C HIS A 23 16.92 10.67 3.67
N LYS A 24 16.40 9.77 4.51
CA LYS A 24 17.15 8.67 5.13
C LYS A 24 17.17 7.41 4.26
N MET A 25 16.72 7.48 3.01
CA MET A 25 16.68 6.36 2.06
C MET A 25 15.74 5.22 2.49
N GLU A 26 14.86 5.49 3.46
CA GLU A 26 13.81 4.57 3.86
C GLU A 26 12.59 4.84 2.99
N VAL A 27 12.06 3.76 2.43
CA VAL A 27 10.94 3.79 1.50
C VAL A 27 9.84 2.86 2.02
N PRO A 28 9.02 3.33 2.98
CA PRO A 28 7.79 2.64 3.33
C PRO A 28 6.81 2.63 2.15
N LEU A 29 6.39 1.43 1.77
CA LEU A 29 5.26 1.15 0.90
C LEU A 29 4.13 0.60 1.76
N LEU A 30 3.04 1.34 1.85
CA LEU A 30 1.83 0.95 2.57
C LEU A 30 0.69 0.74 1.59
N TRP A 31 -0.20 -0.20 1.90
CA TRP A 31 -1.48 -0.32 1.22
C TRP A 31 -2.58 -0.50 2.25
N ALA A 32 -3.73 0.06 1.93
CA ALA A 32 -4.91 -0.03 2.77
C ALA A 32 -6.14 -0.20 1.88
N HIS A 33 -7.07 -1.06 2.27
CA HIS A 33 -8.32 -1.22 1.54
C HIS A 33 -9.47 -1.64 2.45
N SER A 34 -10.67 -1.29 2.03
CA SER A 34 -11.94 -1.75 2.60
C SER A 34 -12.68 -2.73 1.69
N THR A 35 -12.13 -3.05 0.52
CA THR A 35 -12.66 -4.07 -0.40
C THR A 35 -12.37 -5.48 0.09
N GLU A 36 -13.09 -6.49 -0.39
CA GLU A 36 -12.81 -7.91 -0.08
C GLU A 36 -11.35 -8.27 -0.34
N THR A 37 -10.85 -7.85 -1.50
CA THR A 37 -9.46 -8.06 -1.92
C THR A 37 -8.88 -6.81 -2.58
N MET A 38 -7.56 -6.65 -2.50
CA MET A 38 -6.76 -5.69 -3.25
C MET A 38 -5.51 -6.40 -3.76
N VAL A 39 -5.32 -6.44 -5.07
CA VAL A 39 -4.11 -7.00 -5.69
C VAL A 39 -3.14 -5.86 -5.97
N LEU A 40 -1.89 -6.03 -5.55
CA LEU A 40 -0.83 -5.05 -5.81
C LEU A 40 0.45 -5.73 -6.28
N GLY A 41 1.14 -5.06 -7.19
CA GLY A 41 2.48 -5.41 -7.66
C GLY A 41 3.46 -4.27 -7.37
N PHE A 42 4.66 -4.60 -6.89
CA PHE A 42 5.72 -3.61 -6.67
C PHE A 42 7.10 -4.21 -6.90
N MET A 43 8.06 -3.36 -7.25
CA MET A 43 9.43 -3.76 -7.54
C MET A 43 10.39 -2.62 -7.23
N LYS A 44 11.56 -2.93 -6.68
CA LYS A 44 12.67 -1.96 -6.63
C LYS A 44 13.36 -1.95 -7.99
N THR A 45 13.91 -0.82 -8.41
CA THR A 45 14.72 -0.72 -9.63
C THR A 45 15.93 -1.66 -9.63
N THR A 46 16.43 -2.04 -8.45
CA THR A 46 17.55 -2.98 -8.25
C THR A 46 17.11 -4.44 -8.11
N SER A 47 15.84 -4.76 -8.31
CA SER A 47 15.32 -6.14 -8.23
C SER A 47 15.03 -6.69 -9.60
N ASP A 48 15.44 -7.93 -9.85
CA ASP A 48 15.24 -8.59 -11.15
C ASP A 48 13.80 -9.05 -11.38
N LYS A 49 12.99 -9.14 -10.31
CA LYS A 49 11.62 -9.65 -10.35
C LYS A 49 10.67 -8.81 -9.52
N PRO A 50 9.45 -8.53 -10.02
CA PRO A 50 8.42 -7.88 -9.24
C PRO A 50 7.88 -8.81 -8.16
N LYS A 51 7.30 -8.22 -7.11
CA LYS A 51 6.54 -8.93 -6.08
C LYS A 51 5.07 -8.60 -6.27
N CYS A 52 4.22 -9.61 -6.17
CA CYS A 52 2.77 -9.46 -6.21
C CYS A 52 2.18 -9.93 -4.88
N ILE A 53 1.15 -9.25 -4.40
CA ILE A 53 0.42 -9.58 -3.17
C ILE A 53 -1.08 -9.50 -3.46
N ILE A 54 -1.81 -10.49 -2.98
CA ILE A 54 -3.27 -10.43 -2.83
C ILE A 54 -3.52 -10.11 -1.36
N SER A 55 -3.97 -8.89 -1.10
CA SER A 55 -4.34 -8.43 0.24
C SER A 55 -5.83 -8.70 0.42
N GLU A 56 -6.20 -9.45 1.45
CA GLU A 56 -7.58 -9.85 1.70
C GLU A 56 -8.06 -9.27 3.04
N LEU A 57 -9.35 -8.95 3.12
CA LEU A 57 -9.99 -8.73 4.40
C LEU A 57 -10.07 -10.04 5.20
N PRO A 58 -10.02 -9.98 6.54
CA PRO A 58 -10.31 -11.16 7.35
C PRO A 58 -11.70 -11.73 7.02
N LYS A 59 -11.82 -13.07 7.00
CA LYS A 59 -13.01 -13.80 6.49
C LYS A 59 -14.34 -13.40 7.12
N ASP A 60 -14.32 -12.95 8.37
CA ASP A 60 -15.52 -12.61 9.13
C ASP A 60 -15.83 -11.11 9.15
N VAL A 61 -15.15 -10.31 8.32
CA VAL A 61 -15.34 -8.85 8.29
C VAL A 61 -15.95 -8.41 6.96
N PRO A 62 -17.14 -7.80 6.97
CA PRO A 62 -17.80 -7.36 5.75
C PRO A 62 -17.04 -6.20 5.09
N ALA A 63 -16.90 -6.28 3.77
CA ALA A 63 -16.29 -5.23 2.97
C ALA A 63 -17.05 -3.89 3.12
N GLY A 64 -16.32 -2.79 3.01
CA GLY A 64 -16.82 -1.42 3.11
C GLY A 64 -17.09 -0.93 4.53
N HIS A 65 -16.91 -1.77 5.55
CA HIS A 65 -17.18 -1.43 6.97
C HIS A 65 -15.89 -1.26 7.80
N THR A 66 -14.83 -1.97 7.42
CA THR A 66 -13.48 -1.84 8.01
C THR A 66 -12.46 -1.48 6.94
N VAL A 67 -11.23 -1.21 7.38
CA VAL A 67 -10.04 -1.12 6.53
C VAL A 67 -8.99 -2.08 7.07
N THR A 68 -8.37 -2.87 6.20
CA THR A 68 -7.10 -3.52 6.50
C THR A 68 -5.95 -2.64 6.02
N VAL A 69 -4.85 -2.62 6.78
CA VAL A 69 -3.64 -1.85 6.47
C VAL A 69 -2.45 -2.79 6.54
N SER A 70 -1.58 -2.73 5.55
CA SER A 70 -0.37 -3.55 5.48
C SER A 70 0.74 -2.79 4.78
N GLY A 71 1.97 -3.26 4.91
CA GLY A 71 3.11 -2.53 4.38
C GLY A 71 4.40 -3.31 4.32
N ARG A 72 5.36 -2.76 3.58
CA ARG A 72 6.77 -3.16 3.55
C ARG A 72 7.65 -1.93 3.60
N CYS A 73 8.76 -2.01 4.33
CA CYS A 73 9.80 -0.99 4.29
C CYS A 73 10.95 -1.47 3.40
N PHE A 74 11.41 -0.60 2.49
CA PHE A 74 12.63 -0.82 1.72
C PHE A 74 13.70 0.19 2.15
N TYR A 75 14.96 -0.20 1.98
CA TYR A 75 16.10 0.69 2.14
C TYR A 75 16.79 0.80 0.78
N LEU A 76 16.92 2.03 0.28
CA LEU A 76 17.65 2.33 -0.95
C LEU A 76 19.14 2.49 -0.62
N GLN A 77 20.02 1.93 -1.44
CA GLN A 77 21.45 2.23 -1.35
C GLN A 77 21.75 3.53 -2.08
N LYS A 78 22.71 4.31 -1.58
CA LYS A 78 23.24 5.46 -2.34
C LYS A 78 24.00 4.91 -3.55
N ASN A 79 23.60 5.33 -4.76
CA ASN A 79 24.39 5.07 -5.94
C ASN A 79 25.65 5.96 -5.87
N ASN A 80 26.82 5.34 -5.70
CA ASN A 80 28.12 6.01 -5.83
C ASN A 80 28.47 6.24 -7.31
N LYS A 81 27.58 6.91 -8.07
CA LYS A 81 27.98 7.51 -9.33
C LYS A 81 28.47 8.93 -9.04
N GLN A 82 29.73 9.02 -8.64
CA GLN A 82 30.54 10.19 -8.98
C GLN A 82 30.70 10.15 -10.50
N GLU A 83 30.07 11.07 -11.20
CA GLU A 83 30.47 11.40 -12.57
C GLU A 83 31.34 12.66 -12.52
N ILE A 84 32.38 12.59 -13.34
CA ILE A 84 33.65 13.34 -13.37
C ILE A 84 33.44 14.76 -13.91
#